data_AF-A0A1Z9FBB4-F1
#
_entry.id   AF-A0A1Z9FBB4-F1
#
_cell.length_a   1.000
_cell.length_b   1.000
_cell.length_c   1.000
_cell.angle_alpha   90.00
_cell.angle_beta   90.00
_cell.angle_gamma   90.00
#
_symmetry.space_group_name_H-M   'P 1'
#
loop_
_entity.id
_entity.type
_entity.pdbx_description
1 polymer ?
#
loop_
_entity_poly.entity_id
_entity_poly.type
_entity_poly.pdbx_seq_one_letter_code
_entity_poly.pdbx_strand_id
1 'polypeptide(L)'
;MKTKRKFNLHERFGALNSKPVFDAFHIGANVLGHDVVINGDDGIDVIWSVLWNGRMAGNQAIWERNKAQGKPTIVLEVGGIVRGTTWKVGLNGINRDGYFSPSSNDNTRANDLGLKLSPWNYNGEYILIAGQHDKSLQWKDMPSMSNWVYDTITLIRAQTKRPIIFRPHPRSPLPHIEKEFKNVYRQEPSKLPGTYDDFDMKFKNIWATVSWSSNPGVHSIINGIPAFTGPSSLAYDVAEQDLRNIENPLYGDRTQWLNDYAHTEYTIQEISQGIPHKHLTSKINLL
;
A
#
# COMPACT_ATOMS: atom_id res chain seq x y z
N MET A 1 -20.45 -27.06 4.10
CA MET A 1 -20.86 -26.26 5.29
C MET A 1 -19.95 -25.05 5.39
N LYS A 2 -20.45 -23.86 5.73
CA LYS A 2 -19.58 -22.71 6.00
C LYS A 2 -18.83 -22.98 7.31
N THR A 3 -17.50 -23.09 7.26
CA THR A 3 -16.67 -23.24 8.46
C THR A 3 -16.82 -22.00 9.32
N LYS A 4 -17.40 -22.15 10.51
CA LYS A 4 -17.45 -21.06 11.51
C LYS A 4 -16.01 -20.74 11.94
N ARG A 5 -15.70 -19.45 12.07
CA ARG A 5 -14.37 -18.96 12.45
C ARG A 5 -14.53 -17.98 13.61
N LYS A 6 -13.45 -17.81 14.38
CA LYS A 6 -13.33 -16.77 15.38
C LYS A 6 -12.26 -15.78 14.96
N PHE A 7 -12.50 -14.48 15.12
CA PHE A 7 -11.55 -13.41 14.82
C PHE A 7 -11.22 -12.62 16.09
N ASN A 8 -9.93 -12.31 16.28
CA ASN A 8 -9.44 -11.49 17.38
C ASN A 8 -9.10 -10.08 16.90
N LEU A 9 -9.90 -9.08 17.25
CA LEU A 9 -9.63 -7.69 16.87
C LEU A 9 -8.67 -7.04 17.87
N HIS A 10 -7.47 -6.68 17.43
CA HIS A 10 -6.45 -6.04 18.26
C HIS A 10 -6.55 -4.51 18.24
N GLU A 11 -7.72 -3.97 18.59
CA GLU A 11 -8.03 -2.53 18.52
C GLU A 11 -7.07 -1.65 19.37
N ARG A 12 -6.50 -2.23 20.42
CA ARG A 12 -5.55 -1.57 21.32
C ARG A 12 -4.30 -1.04 20.61
N PHE A 13 -3.93 -1.62 19.47
CA PHE A 13 -2.78 -1.22 18.66
C PHE A 13 -3.18 -0.57 17.32
N GLY A 14 -4.45 -0.15 17.17
CA GLY A 14 -4.88 0.50 15.93
C GLY A 14 -4.33 1.92 15.71
N ALA A 15 -4.66 2.55 14.60
CA ALA A 15 -4.53 4.00 14.47
C ALA A 15 -5.68 4.69 15.23
N LEU A 16 -5.69 6.02 15.30
CA LEU A 16 -6.79 6.75 15.95
C LEU A 16 -8.08 6.69 15.11
N ASN A 17 -7.95 6.58 13.78
CA ASN A 17 -9.06 6.47 12.84
C ASN A 17 -9.43 5.01 12.51
N SER A 18 -8.86 4.00 13.17
CA SER A 18 -9.09 2.59 12.81
C SER A 18 -10.40 2.03 13.37
N LYS A 19 -10.98 2.65 14.41
CA LYS A 19 -12.15 2.11 15.12
C LYS A 19 -13.34 1.84 14.19
N PRO A 20 -13.75 2.76 13.30
CA PRO A 20 -14.84 2.48 12.36
C PRO A 20 -14.58 1.30 11.42
N VAL A 21 -13.30 1.04 11.08
CA VAL A 21 -12.91 -0.08 10.21
C VAL A 21 -12.98 -1.41 10.97
N PHE A 22 -12.51 -1.44 12.22
CA PHE A 22 -12.69 -2.60 13.11
C PHE A 22 -14.17 -2.90 13.35
N ASP A 23 -15.00 -1.88 13.57
CA ASP A 23 -16.45 -2.04 13.75
C ASP A 23 -17.11 -2.63 12.50
N ALA A 24 -16.76 -2.11 11.32
CA ALA A 24 -17.24 -2.69 10.07
C ALA A 24 -16.76 -4.14 9.88
N PHE A 25 -15.51 -4.44 10.24
CA PHE A 25 -15.00 -5.81 10.20
C PHE A 25 -15.81 -6.73 11.11
N HIS A 26 -16.05 -6.30 12.36
CA HIS A 26 -16.87 -7.04 13.32
C HIS A 26 -18.25 -7.35 12.73
N ILE A 27 -18.97 -6.33 12.27
CA ILE A 27 -20.31 -6.47 11.67
C ILE A 27 -20.25 -7.45 10.50
N GLY A 28 -19.30 -7.29 9.58
CA GLY A 28 -19.13 -8.15 8.42
C GLY A 28 -18.86 -9.61 8.77
N ALA A 29 -18.03 -9.86 9.79
CA ALA A 29 -17.78 -11.21 10.29
C ALA A 29 -19.05 -11.85 10.87
N ASN A 30 -19.82 -11.12 11.68
CA ASN A 30 -21.08 -11.60 12.27
C ASN A 30 -22.15 -11.87 11.20
N VAL A 31 -22.27 -11.01 10.18
CA VAL A 31 -23.18 -11.20 9.03
C VAL A 31 -22.89 -12.52 8.31
N LEU A 32 -21.64 -12.96 8.29
CA LEU A 32 -21.24 -14.24 7.70
C LEU A 32 -21.34 -15.43 8.66
N GLY A 33 -21.75 -15.20 9.90
CA GLY A 33 -21.89 -16.22 10.94
C GLY A 33 -20.58 -16.59 11.65
N HIS A 34 -19.54 -15.75 11.56
CA HIS A 34 -18.30 -15.89 12.32
C HIS A 34 -18.42 -15.20 13.69
N ASP A 35 -17.58 -15.61 14.65
CA ASP A 35 -17.48 -14.99 15.97
C ASP A 35 -16.35 -13.96 15.99
N VAL A 36 -16.51 -12.92 16.82
CA VAL A 36 -15.51 -11.87 17.00
C VAL A 36 -15.27 -11.64 18.48
N VAL A 37 -13.99 -11.58 18.86
CA VAL A 37 -13.55 -11.27 20.23
C VAL A 37 -12.58 -10.10 20.17
N ILE A 38 -12.75 -9.14 21.06
CA ILE A 38 -11.82 -8.01 21.17
C ILE A 38 -10.63 -8.47 22.01
N ASN A 39 -9.42 -8.31 21.46
CA ASN A 39 -8.16 -8.62 22.14
C ASN A 39 -7.99 -10.09 22.62
N GLY A 40 -8.74 -11.04 22.07
CA GLY A 40 -8.57 -12.47 22.33
C GLY A 40 -7.30 -13.07 21.70
N ASP A 41 -7.08 -14.36 21.92
CA ASP A 41 -5.91 -15.12 21.42
C ASP A 41 -6.26 -16.48 20.78
N ASP A 42 -7.55 -16.85 20.76
CA ASP A 42 -8.06 -18.17 20.35
C ASP A 42 -8.73 -18.19 18.95
N GLY A 43 -8.48 -17.18 18.13
CA GLY A 43 -9.02 -17.01 16.78
C GLY A 43 -7.99 -16.46 15.80
N ILE A 44 -8.40 -16.13 14.58
CA ILE A 44 -7.55 -15.49 13.57
C ILE A 44 -7.34 -14.04 13.98
N ASP A 45 -6.08 -13.60 14.07
CA ASP A 45 -5.79 -12.25 14.54
C ASP A 45 -6.02 -11.23 13.42
N VAL A 46 -6.70 -10.15 13.78
CA VAL A 46 -6.98 -9.00 12.92
C VAL A 46 -6.26 -7.81 13.54
N ILE A 47 -5.18 -7.40 12.89
CA ILE A 47 -4.33 -6.30 13.34
C ILE A 47 -4.58 -5.06 12.49
N TRP A 48 -4.33 -3.90 13.09
CA TRP A 48 -4.28 -2.67 12.32
C TRP A 48 -2.85 -2.20 12.17
N SER A 49 -2.49 -2.18 10.88
CA SER A 49 -1.21 -1.88 10.26
C SER A 49 -0.07 -2.84 10.57
N VAL A 50 0.81 -2.94 9.56
CA VAL A 50 2.15 -3.56 9.64
C VAL A 50 3.24 -2.51 9.85
N LEU A 51 2.88 -1.40 10.51
CA LEU A 51 3.81 -0.37 10.99
C LEU A 51 4.25 -0.72 12.42
N TRP A 52 5.54 -0.99 12.59
CA TRP A 52 6.14 -1.38 13.87
C TRP A 52 6.61 -0.17 14.67
N ASN A 53 5.77 0.87 14.73
CA ASN A 53 6.13 2.14 15.34
C ASN A 53 4.92 2.81 16.02
N GLY A 54 5.18 3.60 17.06
CA GLY A 54 4.14 4.32 17.81
C GLY A 54 3.06 3.39 18.37
N ARG A 55 1.79 3.78 18.29
CA ARG A 55 0.64 3.01 18.82
C ARG A 55 0.50 1.61 18.20
N MET A 56 1.03 1.42 16.98
CA MET A 56 0.94 0.18 16.22
C MET A 56 2.11 -0.78 16.48
N ALA A 57 3.16 -0.35 17.21
CA ALA A 57 4.35 -1.16 17.47
C ALA A 57 4.04 -2.55 18.08
N GLY A 58 3.01 -2.64 18.94
CA GLY A 58 2.60 -3.88 19.58
C GLY A 58 2.10 -4.97 18.61
N ASN A 59 1.72 -4.60 17.38
CA ASN A 59 1.31 -5.57 16.36
C ASN A 59 2.48 -6.44 15.87
N GLN A 60 3.73 -5.99 16.01
CA GLN A 60 4.90 -6.77 15.57
C GLN A 60 4.98 -8.11 16.30
N ALA A 61 4.74 -8.14 17.62
CA ALA A 61 4.77 -9.38 18.39
C ALA A 61 3.66 -10.36 17.97
N ILE A 62 2.47 -9.85 17.64
CA ILE A 62 1.35 -10.65 17.14
C ILE A 62 1.72 -11.24 15.77
N TRP A 63 2.24 -10.40 14.88
CA TRP A 63 2.68 -10.79 13.55
C TRP A 63 3.73 -11.90 13.60
N GLU A 64 4.83 -11.70 14.32
CA GLU A 64 5.93 -12.67 14.39
C GLU A 64 5.51 -14.00 15.03
N ARG A 65 4.68 -13.95 16.09
CA ARG A 65 4.09 -15.17 16.67
C ARG A 65 3.27 -15.94 15.63
N ASN A 66 2.42 -15.25 14.89
CA ASN A 66 1.57 -15.88 13.90
C ASN A 66 2.39 -16.48 12.75
N LYS A 67 3.42 -15.75 12.29
CA LYS A 67 4.36 -16.19 11.27
C LYS A 67 5.11 -17.45 11.70
N ALA A 68 5.57 -17.51 12.95
CA ALA A 68 6.24 -18.68 13.52
C ALA A 68 5.31 -19.90 13.66
N GLN A 69 4.00 -19.68 13.85
CA GLN A 69 2.99 -20.72 14.01
C GLN A 69 2.32 -21.13 12.68
N GLY A 70 2.65 -20.49 11.55
CA GLY A 70 1.92 -20.67 10.30
C GLY A 70 0.47 -20.20 10.37
N LYS A 71 0.13 -19.36 11.35
CA LYS A 71 -1.23 -18.88 11.60
C LYS A 71 -1.57 -17.70 10.66
N PRO A 72 -2.71 -17.72 9.96
CA PRO A 72 -3.13 -16.60 9.12
C PRO A 72 -3.37 -15.34 9.97
N THR A 73 -3.00 -14.19 9.41
CA THR A 73 -3.23 -12.87 10.02
C THR A 73 -3.96 -11.98 9.03
N ILE A 74 -5.06 -11.36 9.46
CA ILE A 74 -5.73 -10.33 8.66
C ILE A 74 -5.18 -8.98 9.07
N VAL A 75 -4.86 -8.14 8.08
CA VAL A 75 -4.31 -6.81 8.28
C VAL A 75 -5.28 -5.79 7.70
N LEU A 76 -5.71 -4.86 8.55
CA LEU A 76 -6.45 -3.67 8.19
C LEU A 76 -5.49 -2.49 8.04
N GLU A 77 -5.66 -1.68 7.01
CA GLU A 77 -4.77 -0.55 6.73
C GLU A 77 -5.50 0.58 6.00
N VAL A 78 -4.96 1.79 6.10
CA VAL A 78 -5.42 2.95 5.32
C VAL A 78 -5.31 2.66 3.82
N GLY A 79 -6.39 2.95 3.10
CA GLY A 79 -6.42 2.83 1.64
C GLY A 79 -5.58 3.89 0.91
N GLY A 80 -5.26 3.56 -0.33
CA GLY A 80 -4.65 4.42 -1.34
C GLY A 80 -5.59 4.76 -2.50
N ILE A 81 -6.70 4.06 -2.72
CA ILE A 81 -7.62 4.34 -3.85
C ILE A 81 -8.35 5.68 -3.61
N VAL A 82 -9.16 5.74 -2.56
CA VAL A 82 -9.81 6.98 -2.11
C VAL A 82 -9.50 7.16 -0.63
N ARG A 83 -8.49 7.99 -0.35
CA ARG A 83 -7.97 8.20 1.00
C ARG A 83 -9.08 8.60 1.98
N GLY A 84 -9.12 7.95 3.14
CA GLY A 84 -10.13 8.18 4.16
C GLY A 84 -11.52 7.60 3.86
N THR A 85 -11.71 7.00 2.68
CA THR A 85 -12.99 6.39 2.26
C THR A 85 -12.84 4.88 2.07
N THR A 86 -11.78 4.45 1.37
CA THR A 86 -11.45 3.04 1.15
C THR A 86 -10.35 2.58 2.11
N TRP A 87 -10.39 1.29 2.45
CA TRP A 87 -9.50 0.66 3.43
C TRP A 87 -9.05 -0.69 2.91
N LYS A 88 -7.78 -1.02 3.12
CA LYS A 88 -7.22 -2.33 2.78
C LYS A 88 -7.67 -3.36 3.81
N VAL A 89 -8.08 -4.53 3.32
CA VAL A 89 -8.40 -5.70 4.14
C VAL A 89 -7.68 -6.90 3.53
N GLY A 90 -6.45 -7.14 3.97
CA GLY A 90 -5.56 -8.14 3.38
C GLY A 90 -5.28 -9.31 4.31
N LEU A 91 -5.05 -10.49 3.74
CA LEU A 91 -4.57 -11.69 4.43
C LEU A 91 -3.05 -11.78 4.25
N ASN A 92 -2.32 -11.88 5.37
CA ASN A 92 -0.87 -12.01 5.44
C ASN A 92 -0.09 -10.90 4.71
N GLY A 93 -0.67 -9.70 4.58
CA GLY A 93 0.00 -8.54 4.01
C GLY A 93 -0.97 -7.46 3.54
N ILE A 94 -0.45 -6.29 3.20
CA ILE A 94 -1.21 -5.13 2.70
C ILE A 94 -0.68 -4.55 1.38
N ASN A 95 0.35 -5.19 0.83
CA ASN A 95 0.80 -4.96 -0.54
C ASN A 95 0.77 -6.29 -1.31
N ARG A 96 1.57 -6.46 -2.36
CA ARG A 96 1.56 -7.64 -3.24
C ARG A 96 1.77 -8.97 -2.54
N ASP A 97 2.49 -8.95 -1.41
CA ASP A 97 2.76 -10.15 -0.61
C ASP A 97 1.51 -10.66 0.14
N GLY A 98 0.47 -9.82 0.24
CA GLY A 98 -0.82 -10.18 0.84
C GLY A 98 -1.83 -10.67 -0.20
N TYR A 99 -2.86 -11.34 0.29
CA TYR A 99 -4.01 -11.74 -0.51
C TYR A 99 -5.25 -10.88 -0.18
N PHE A 100 -5.93 -10.37 -1.19
CA PHE A 100 -7.15 -9.55 -1.04
C PHE A 100 -8.38 -10.23 -1.65
N SER A 101 -8.24 -10.68 -2.89
CA SER A 101 -9.29 -11.27 -3.72
C SER A 101 -8.68 -12.21 -4.75
N PRO A 102 -9.50 -13.04 -5.43
CA PRO A 102 -9.09 -13.66 -6.68
C PRO A 102 -8.62 -12.61 -7.69
N SER A 103 -7.73 -13.00 -8.60
CA SER A 103 -7.30 -12.20 -9.75
C SER A 103 -8.27 -12.36 -10.92
N SER A 104 -7.97 -11.68 -12.04
CA SER A 104 -8.75 -11.78 -13.28
C SER A 104 -10.18 -11.22 -13.13
N ASN A 105 -10.33 -10.16 -12.33
CA ASN A 105 -11.60 -9.45 -12.18
C ASN A 105 -11.94 -8.64 -13.44
N ASP A 106 -13.23 -8.44 -13.66
CA ASP A 106 -13.73 -7.50 -14.68
C ASP A 106 -13.58 -6.03 -14.21
N ASN A 107 -14.04 -5.09 -15.04
CA ASN A 107 -13.90 -3.65 -14.76
C ASN A 107 -15.01 -3.08 -13.88
N THR A 108 -15.98 -3.87 -13.40
CA THR A 108 -17.15 -3.38 -12.66
C THR A 108 -16.71 -2.59 -11.43
N ARG A 109 -15.82 -3.18 -10.61
CA ARG A 109 -15.35 -2.52 -9.38
C ARG A 109 -14.48 -1.30 -9.67
N ALA A 110 -13.65 -1.35 -10.71
CA ALA A 110 -12.85 -0.20 -11.11
C ALA A 110 -13.77 0.98 -11.50
N ASN A 111 -14.85 0.71 -12.24
CA ASN A 111 -15.85 1.71 -12.62
C ASN A 111 -16.62 2.25 -11.40
N ASP A 112 -17.04 1.39 -10.47
CA ASP A 112 -17.76 1.80 -9.24
C ASP A 112 -16.92 2.74 -8.37
N LEU A 113 -15.61 2.52 -8.33
CA LEU A 113 -14.65 3.37 -7.62
C LEU A 113 -14.21 4.60 -8.44
N GLY A 114 -14.72 4.76 -9.67
CA GLY A 114 -14.34 5.85 -10.57
C GLY A 114 -12.88 5.81 -11.03
N LEU A 115 -12.24 4.63 -10.98
CA LEU A 115 -10.85 4.47 -11.38
C LEU A 115 -10.72 4.54 -12.90
N LYS A 116 -9.82 5.40 -13.37
CA LYS A 116 -9.56 5.58 -14.79
C LYS A 116 -8.07 5.74 -15.05
N LEU A 117 -7.54 4.95 -15.98
CA LEU A 117 -6.19 5.11 -16.48
C LEU A 117 -6.11 6.34 -17.39
N SER A 118 -5.19 7.25 -17.08
CA SER A 118 -4.75 8.25 -18.05
C SER A 118 -3.91 7.58 -19.15
N PRO A 119 -3.97 8.08 -20.40
CA PRO A 119 -3.02 7.68 -21.44
C PRO A 119 -1.59 7.83 -20.96
N TRP A 120 -0.69 6.99 -21.47
CA TRP A 120 0.74 7.12 -21.18
C TRP A 120 1.26 8.51 -21.60
N ASN A 121 2.04 9.13 -20.72
CA ASN A 121 2.71 10.40 -20.96
C ASN A 121 4.18 10.16 -21.30
N TYR A 122 4.62 10.72 -22.43
CA TYR A 122 5.98 10.59 -22.95
C TYR A 122 6.80 11.88 -22.85
N ASN A 123 6.24 12.94 -22.24
CA ASN A 123 6.79 14.29 -22.26
C ASN A 123 7.21 14.80 -20.87
N GLY A 124 7.39 13.92 -19.89
CA GLY A 124 7.83 14.30 -18.56
C GLY A 124 9.31 14.69 -18.50
N GLU A 125 9.65 15.59 -17.59
CA GLU A 125 11.03 16.06 -17.38
C GLU A 125 11.65 15.48 -16.11
N TYR A 126 10.89 15.45 -15.00
CA TYR A 126 11.40 15.16 -13.66
C TYR A 126 11.24 13.69 -13.28
N ILE A 127 12.23 13.12 -12.61
CA ILE A 127 12.08 11.81 -11.94
C ILE A 127 11.63 12.04 -10.50
N LEU A 128 10.52 11.44 -10.09
CA LEU A 128 10.02 11.53 -8.72
C LEU A 128 10.53 10.34 -7.91
N ILE A 129 11.29 10.56 -6.85
CA ILE A 129 11.63 9.54 -5.85
C ILE A 129 10.70 9.72 -4.65
N ALA A 130 9.89 8.72 -4.35
CA ALA A 130 8.99 8.72 -3.19
C ALA A 130 9.53 7.85 -2.07
N GLY A 131 9.88 8.48 -0.94
CA GLY A 131 10.26 7.76 0.28
C GLY A 131 9.06 7.08 0.96
N GLN A 132 9.34 6.19 1.90
CA GLN A 132 8.32 5.53 2.73
C GLN A 132 8.75 5.44 4.20
N HIS A 133 7.96 4.76 5.03
CA HIS A 133 8.32 4.52 6.43
C HIS A 133 9.27 3.32 6.52
N ASP A 134 10.42 3.47 7.18
CA ASP A 134 11.44 2.42 7.32
C ASP A 134 11.17 1.41 8.45
N LYS A 135 10.35 1.79 9.44
CA LYS A 135 9.86 0.91 10.52
C LYS A 135 8.62 0.06 10.17
N SER A 136 8.32 -0.17 8.90
CA SER A 136 7.20 -1.01 8.47
C SER A 136 7.70 -2.35 7.94
N LEU A 137 6.88 -3.40 8.01
CA LEU A 137 7.11 -4.66 7.28
C LEU A 137 7.36 -4.43 5.78
N GLN A 138 6.76 -3.39 5.20
CA GLN A 138 6.94 -3.01 3.79
C GLN A 138 8.37 -2.58 3.44
N TRP A 139 9.21 -2.34 4.46
CA TRP A 139 10.62 -1.98 4.36
C TRP A 139 11.53 -3.02 5.01
N LYS A 140 11.02 -4.22 5.27
CA LYS A 140 11.81 -5.30 5.86
C LYS A 140 13.00 -5.63 4.95
N ASP A 141 14.15 -5.87 5.57
CA ASP A 141 15.42 -6.25 4.92
C ASP A 141 15.98 -5.21 3.94
N MET A 142 15.43 -3.99 3.94
CA MET A 142 15.94 -2.87 3.16
C MET A 142 16.99 -2.07 3.96
N PRO A 143 17.94 -1.40 3.27
CA PRO A 143 18.83 -0.44 3.92
C PRO A 143 18.04 0.70 4.58
N SER A 144 18.71 1.51 5.40
CA SER A 144 18.08 2.73 5.93
C SER A 144 17.49 3.57 4.79
N MET A 145 16.38 4.27 5.07
CA MET A 145 15.74 5.10 4.04
C MET A 145 16.71 6.14 3.45
N SER A 146 17.59 6.71 4.29
CA SER A 146 18.62 7.65 3.83
C SER A 146 19.58 7.02 2.82
N ASN A 147 20.09 5.81 3.12
CA ASN A 147 20.98 5.10 2.22
C ASN A 147 20.26 4.72 0.93
N TRP A 148 19.02 4.21 1.02
CA TRP A 148 18.24 3.88 -0.17
C TRP A 148 18.02 5.10 -1.08
N VAL A 149 17.67 6.25 -0.53
CA VAL A 149 17.51 7.49 -1.31
C VAL A 149 18.83 7.90 -1.96
N TYR A 150 19.93 7.91 -1.21
CA TYR A 150 21.26 8.24 -1.71
C TYR A 150 21.69 7.31 -2.86
N ASP A 151 21.56 6.00 -2.67
CA ASP A 151 21.92 4.97 -3.65
C ASP A 151 21.03 5.05 -4.89
N THR A 152 19.72 5.29 -4.70
CA THR A 152 18.76 5.47 -5.80
C THR A 152 19.12 6.69 -6.65
N ILE A 153 19.41 7.84 -6.02
CA ILE A 153 19.85 9.05 -6.75
C ILE A 153 21.15 8.77 -7.50
N THR A 154 22.12 8.11 -6.86
CA THR A 154 23.40 7.76 -7.47
C THR A 154 23.21 6.88 -8.71
N LEU A 155 22.35 5.86 -8.61
CA LEU A 155 22.05 4.95 -9.72
C LEU A 155 21.36 5.68 -10.88
N ILE A 156 20.37 6.53 -10.59
CA ILE A 156 19.71 7.36 -11.62
C ILE A 156 20.71 8.29 -12.30
N ARG A 157 21.60 8.92 -11.53
CA ARG A 157 22.62 9.85 -12.05
C ARG A 157 23.61 9.17 -12.99
N ALA A 158 23.83 7.87 -12.84
CA ALA A 158 24.64 7.09 -13.79
C ALA A 158 23.92 6.86 -15.14
N GLN A 159 22.60 6.99 -15.21
CA GLN A 159 21.82 6.78 -16.44
C GLN A 159 21.38 8.09 -17.11
N THR A 160 21.15 9.16 -16.32
CA THR A 160 20.52 10.38 -16.83
C THR A 160 20.84 11.66 -16.06
N LYS A 161 20.70 12.78 -16.77
CA LYS A 161 20.83 14.15 -16.25
C LYS A 161 19.48 14.79 -15.86
N ARG A 162 18.35 14.11 -16.07
CA ARG A 162 17.02 14.63 -15.72
C ARG A 162 16.97 15.14 -14.28
N PRO A 163 16.29 16.26 -14.00
CA PRO A 163 16.13 16.71 -12.64
C PRO A 163 15.34 15.69 -11.81
N ILE A 164 15.71 15.55 -10.54
CA ILE A 164 15.06 14.61 -9.62
C ILE A 164 14.29 15.40 -8.57
N ILE A 165 13.07 14.98 -8.28
CA ILE A 165 12.29 15.44 -7.15
C ILE A 165 12.32 14.33 -6.10
N PHE A 166 12.92 14.59 -4.94
CA PHE A 166 12.80 13.72 -3.77
C PHE A 166 11.63 14.18 -2.91
N ARG A 167 10.68 13.27 -2.66
CA ARG A 167 9.54 13.48 -1.77
C ARG A 167 9.66 12.55 -0.57
N PRO A 168 10.00 13.05 0.64
CA PRO A 168 10.05 12.22 1.83
C PRO A 168 8.64 11.76 2.24
N HIS A 169 8.58 10.70 3.06
CA HIS A 169 7.31 10.25 3.62
C HIS A 169 6.82 11.26 4.70
N PRO A 170 5.54 11.67 4.72
CA PRO A 170 5.04 12.72 5.62
C PRO A 170 5.19 12.41 7.11
N ARG A 171 5.34 11.14 7.48
CA ARG A 171 5.52 10.66 8.87
C ARG A 171 6.89 10.06 9.15
N SER A 172 7.77 10.08 8.17
CA SER A 172 9.14 9.57 8.29
C SER A 172 10.07 10.50 7.50
N PRO A 173 10.17 11.79 7.91
CA PRO A 173 10.99 12.76 7.20
C PRO A 173 12.46 12.38 7.28
N LEU A 174 13.23 12.79 6.28
CA LEU A 174 14.67 12.56 6.21
C LEU A 174 15.45 13.88 6.28
N PRO A 175 16.71 13.84 6.73
CA PRO A 175 17.66 14.95 6.55
C PRO A 175 17.77 15.35 5.07
N HIS A 176 18.32 16.54 4.79
CA HIS A 176 18.42 17.15 3.46
C HIS A 176 19.42 16.48 2.49
N ILE A 177 19.30 15.17 2.28
CA ILE A 177 20.16 14.34 1.44
C ILE A 177 20.21 14.84 -0.01
N GLU A 178 19.10 15.42 -0.52
CA GLU A 178 19.04 15.97 -1.87
C GLU A 178 20.10 17.04 -2.13
N LYS A 179 20.55 17.77 -1.10
CA LYS A 179 21.53 18.86 -1.23
C LYS A 179 22.92 18.37 -1.60
N GLU A 180 23.19 17.08 -1.44
CA GLU A 180 24.46 16.45 -1.82
C GLU A 180 24.56 16.24 -3.34
N PHE A 181 23.46 16.40 -4.08
CA PHE A 181 23.39 16.08 -5.50
C PHE A 181 22.97 17.29 -6.36
N LYS A 182 23.54 17.39 -7.57
CA LYS A 182 23.13 18.41 -8.55
C LYS A 182 21.75 18.11 -9.11
N ASN A 183 20.94 19.16 -9.28
CA ASN A 183 19.59 19.11 -9.86
C ASN A 183 18.67 18.08 -9.16
N VAL A 184 18.80 17.96 -7.84
CA VAL A 184 17.88 17.19 -7.00
C VAL A 184 17.18 18.17 -6.06
N TYR A 185 15.86 18.14 -6.08
CA TYR A 185 15.01 19.08 -5.36
C TYR A 185 14.15 18.32 -4.37
N ARG A 186 13.96 18.87 -3.18
CA ARG A 186 12.99 18.34 -2.24
C ARG A 186 11.61 18.90 -2.54
N GLN A 187 10.61 18.02 -2.54
CA GLN A 187 9.20 18.40 -2.47
C GLN A 187 8.62 17.90 -1.15
N GLU A 188 8.39 18.82 -0.21
CA GLU A 188 7.81 18.48 1.09
C GLU A 188 6.32 18.10 0.94
N PRO A 189 5.86 17.06 1.64
CA PRO A 189 4.45 16.70 1.64
C PRO A 189 3.60 17.68 2.45
N SER A 190 2.52 18.17 1.82
CA SER A 190 1.59 19.11 2.44
C SER A 190 0.30 18.39 2.84
N LYS A 191 -0.04 18.44 4.12
CA LYS A 191 -1.29 17.83 4.63
C LYS A 191 -2.50 18.55 4.04
N LEU A 192 -3.48 17.81 3.54
CA LEU A 192 -4.70 18.39 3.00
C LEU A 192 -5.60 18.91 4.16
N PRO A 193 -6.11 20.14 4.10
CA PRO A 193 -7.01 20.70 5.11
C PRO A 193 -8.26 19.83 5.31
N GLY A 194 -8.73 19.70 6.56
CA GLY A 194 -9.93 18.94 6.88
C GLY A 194 -9.80 17.42 6.82
N THR A 195 -8.61 16.90 6.49
CA THR A 195 -8.35 15.46 6.45
C THR A 195 -7.64 14.97 7.72
N TYR A 196 -7.89 13.72 8.12
CA TYR A 196 -7.15 13.09 9.21
C TYR A 196 -5.68 12.82 8.78
N ASP A 197 -5.51 12.14 7.65
CA ASP A 197 -4.25 11.50 7.24
C ASP A 197 -4.04 11.52 5.72
N ASP A 198 -4.30 12.67 5.08
CA ASP A 198 -4.14 12.83 3.64
C ASP A 198 -3.17 13.96 3.29
N PHE A 199 -2.42 13.77 2.21
CA PHE A 199 -1.37 14.67 1.75
C PHE A 199 -1.47 14.84 0.25
N ASP A 200 -1.05 16.01 -0.23
CA ASP A 200 -1.03 16.28 -1.65
C ASP A 200 -0.18 15.24 -2.41
N MET A 201 -0.54 14.95 -3.66
CA MET A 201 0.28 14.15 -4.55
C MET A 201 0.00 14.62 -5.98
N LYS A 202 1.06 14.89 -6.74
CA LYS A 202 0.95 15.45 -8.08
C LYS A 202 1.96 14.78 -9.01
N PHE A 203 1.50 14.44 -10.21
CA PHE A 203 2.30 13.78 -11.25
C PHE A 203 2.53 14.68 -12.48
N LYS A 204 2.38 16.00 -12.31
CA LYS A 204 2.61 16.97 -13.39
C LYS A 204 4.10 17.03 -13.74
N ASN A 205 4.42 16.94 -15.04
CA ASN A 205 5.78 16.97 -15.59
C ASN A 205 6.73 15.89 -15.02
N ILE A 206 6.18 14.76 -14.55
CA ILE A 206 6.97 13.63 -14.11
C ILE A 206 7.22 12.70 -15.29
N TRP A 207 8.49 12.35 -15.51
CA TRP A 207 8.96 11.37 -16.47
C TRP A 207 8.73 9.94 -15.97
N ALA A 208 9.15 9.66 -14.73
CA ALA A 208 8.93 8.38 -14.07
C ALA A 208 8.93 8.55 -12.55
N THR A 209 8.23 7.66 -11.84
CA THR A 209 8.22 7.61 -10.38
C THR A 209 9.01 6.40 -9.87
N VAL A 210 9.94 6.60 -8.95
CA VAL A 210 10.69 5.55 -8.25
C VAL A 210 10.14 5.43 -6.83
N SER A 211 9.61 4.26 -6.49
CA SER A 211 8.99 3.97 -5.20
C SER A 211 9.15 2.49 -4.91
N TRP A 212 9.69 2.11 -3.75
CA TRP A 212 9.88 0.68 -3.45
C TRP A 212 8.55 -0.08 -3.38
N SER A 213 7.63 0.33 -2.51
CA SER A 213 6.35 -0.38 -2.34
C SER A 213 5.19 0.51 -1.87
N SER A 214 5.32 1.83 -2.10
CA SER A 214 4.37 2.83 -1.63
C SER A 214 3.33 3.22 -2.69
N ASN A 215 2.19 3.75 -2.23
CA ASN A 215 1.08 4.19 -3.10
C ASN A 215 1.47 5.18 -4.23
N PRO A 216 2.48 6.06 -4.11
CA PRO A 216 2.94 6.89 -5.21
C PRO A 216 3.26 6.11 -6.50
N GLY A 217 3.80 4.89 -6.42
CA GLY A 217 4.02 4.06 -7.60
C GLY A 217 2.72 3.68 -8.31
N VAL A 218 1.72 3.23 -7.55
CA VAL A 218 0.37 2.92 -8.05
C VAL A 218 -0.30 4.14 -8.66
N HIS A 219 -0.26 5.27 -7.97
CA HIS A 219 -0.88 6.52 -8.43
C HIS A 219 -0.19 7.07 -9.68
N SER A 220 1.13 6.93 -9.79
CA SER A 220 1.90 7.27 -10.99
C SER A 220 1.38 6.48 -12.20
N ILE A 221 1.25 5.16 -12.04
CA ILE A 221 0.72 4.26 -13.07
C ILE A 221 -0.69 4.67 -13.48
N ILE A 222 -1.60 4.95 -12.54
CA ILE A 222 -2.96 5.40 -12.88
C ILE A 222 -2.93 6.73 -13.66
N ASN A 223 -2.02 7.63 -13.32
CA ASN A 223 -1.86 8.93 -13.97
C ASN A 223 -1.10 8.89 -15.31
N GLY A 224 -0.78 7.70 -15.84
CA GLY A 224 -0.09 7.59 -17.13
C GLY A 224 1.41 7.89 -17.04
N ILE A 225 2.00 7.80 -15.85
CA ILE A 225 3.44 8.00 -15.63
C ILE A 225 4.06 6.66 -15.22
N PRO A 226 5.08 6.15 -15.95
CA PRO A 226 5.76 4.92 -15.59
C PRO A 226 6.30 4.92 -14.16
N ALA A 227 6.32 3.74 -13.53
CA ALA A 227 6.85 3.57 -12.19
C ALA A 227 7.97 2.52 -12.15
N PHE A 228 8.90 2.70 -11.22
CA PHE A 228 9.97 1.77 -10.88
C PHE A 228 9.77 1.32 -9.44
N THR A 229 9.57 0.01 -9.25
CA THR A 229 9.16 -0.52 -7.95
C THR A 229 9.85 -1.79 -7.53
N GLY A 230 9.89 -2.04 -6.21
CA GLY A 230 10.35 -3.27 -5.61
C GLY A 230 9.29 -4.39 -5.68
N PRO A 231 9.69 -5.63 -5.33
CA PRO A 231 8.87 -6.84 -5.51
C PRO A 231 7.57 -6.84 -4.72
N SER A 232 7.51 -6.12 -3.61
CA SER A 232 6.32 -6.05 -2.76
C SER A 232 5.29 -5.01 -3.22
N SER A 233 5.55 -4.22 -4.28
CA SER A 233 4.64 -3.15 -4.70
C SER A 233 3.34 -3.67 -5.30
N LEU A 234 2.21 -3.02 -5.00
CA LEU A 234 0.94 -3.29 -5.69
C LEU A 234 0.96 -2.90 -7.18
N ALA A 235 1.93 -2.09 -7.61
CA ALA A 235 2.12 -1.74 -9.01
C ALA A 235 3.11 -2.66 -9.74
N TYR A 236 3.66 -3.69 -9.08
CA TYR A 236 4.77 -4.49 -9.60
C TYR A 236 4.54 -5.01 -11.03
N ASP A 237 3.38 -5.61 -11.30
CA ASP A 237 3.10 -6.28 -12.59
C ASP A 237 2.99 -5.29 -13.78
N VAL A 238 2.93 -3.98 -13.52
CA VAL A 238 2.84 -2.92 -14.52
C VAL A 238 3.90 -1.83 -14.33
N ALA A 239 4.89 -2.08 -13.48
CA ALA A 239 6.03 -1.21 -13.20
C ALA A 239 7.32 -1.88 -13.68
N GLU A 240 8.35 -1.08 -13.90
CA GLU A 240 9.71 -1.58 -14.15
C GLU A 240 10.41 -1.90 -12.82
N GLN A 241 11.30 -2.89 -12.82
CA GLN A 241 12.08 -3.28 -11.64
C GLN A 241 13.54 -2.86 -11.78
N ASP A 242 14.06 -2.73 -13.01
CA ASP A 242 15.44 -2.34 -13.26
C ASP A 242 15.58 -0.84 -13.50
N LEU A 243 16.11 -0.11 -12.52
CA LEU A 243 16.31 1.34 -12.60
C LEU A 243 17.29 1.77 -13.70
N ARG A 244 18.07 0.84 -14.28
CA ARG A 244 18.90 1.13 -15.46
C ARG A 244 18.06 1.49 -16.69
N ASN A 245 16.79 1.07 -16.72
CA ASN A 245 15.85 1.39 -17.80
C ASN A 245 15.15 2.75 -17.60
N ILE A 246 15.64 3.63 -16.71
CA ILE A 246 14.96 4.90 -16.38
C ILE A 246 14.69 5.79 -17.60
N GLU A 247 15.50 5.75 -18.66
CA GLU A 247 15.25 6.49 -19.92
C GLU A 247 14.40 5.73 -20.94
N ASN A 248 14.14 4.44 -20.72
CA ASN A 248 13.27 3.61 -21.56
C ASN A 248 12.33 2.78 -20.68
N PRO A 249 11.44 3.43 -19.92
CA PRO A 249 10.62 2.74 -18.92
C PRO A 249 9.54 1.87 -19.57
N LEU A 250 8.92 1.01 -18.76
CA LEU A 250 7.83 0.13 -19.18
C LEU A 250 6.53 0.91 -19.46
N TYR A 251 5.98 0.76 -20.67
CA TYR A 251 4.69 1.31 -21.10
C TYR A 251 3.69 0.20 -21.46
N GLY A 252 3.47 -0.74 -20.53
CA GLY A 252 2.59 -1.90 -20.73
C GLY A 252 1.09 -1.59 -20.72
N ASP A 253 0.28 -2.58 -21.07
CA ASP A 253 -1.15 -2.54 -20.74
C ASP A 253 -1.33 -2.62 -19.22
N ARG A 254 -2.27 -1.83 -18.71
CA ARG A 254 -2.57 -1.70 -17.28
C ARG A 254 -4.02 -2.08 -16.95
N THR A 255 -4.78 -2.52 -17.95
CA THR A 255 -6.23 -2.69 -17.82
C THR A 255 -6.58 -3.78 -16.82
N GLN A 256 -6.03 -4.99 -17.00
CA GLN A 256 -6.29 -6.09 -16.07
C GLN A 256 -5.76 -5.79 -14.66
N TRP A 257 -4.59 -5.16 -14.58
CA TRP A 257 -4.01 -4.73 -13.31
C TRP A 257 -4.93 -3.75 -12.57
N LEU A 258 -5.53 -2.76 -13.25
CA LEU A 258 -6.43 -1.81 -12.61
C LEU A 258 -7.68 -2.51 -12.06
N ASN A 259 -8.23 -3.45 -12.83
CA ASN A 259 -9.38 -4.26 -12.42
C ASN A 259 -9.07 -5.02 -11.13
N ASP A 260 -7.92 -5.70 -11.06
CA ASP A 260 -7.52 -6.45 -9.87
C ASP A 260 -7.14 -5.54 -8.69
N TYR A 261 -6.48 -4.41 -8.96
CA TYR A 261 -6.12 -3.42 -7.95
C TYR A 261 -7.36 -2.86 -7.23
N ALA A 262 -8.47 -2.67 -7.95
CA ALA A 262 -9.73 -2.17 -7.39
C ALA A 262 -10.25 -3.06 -6.23
N HIS A 263 -9.94 -4.36 -6.23
CA HIS A 263 -10.34 -5.31 -5.18
C HIS A 263 -9.40 -5.37 -3.97
N THR A 264 -8.38 -4.52 -3.91
CA THR A 264 -7.48 -4.44 -2.74
C THR A 264 -8.05 -3.61 -1.59
N GLU A 265 -9.05 -2.75 -1.86
CA GLU A 265 -9.61 -1.83 -0.88
C GLU A 265 -11.14 -1.76 -0.95
N TYR A 266 -11.76 -1.54 0.20
CA TYR A 266 -13.21 -1.54 0.39
C TYR A 266 -13.64 -0.37 1.27
N THR A 267 -14.83 0.14 1.05
CA THR A 267 -15.48 1.11 1.95
C THR A 267 -15.93 0.42 3.24
N ILE A 268 -16.19 1.21 4.28
CA ILE A 268 -16.75 0.72 5.56
C ILE A 268 -18.06 -0.05 5.32
N GLN A 269 -18.91 0.44 4.41
CA GLN A 269 -20.17 -0.23 4.07
C GLN A 269 -19.92 -1.63 3.48
N GLU A 270 -19.03 -1.76 2.51
CA GLU A 270 -18.69 -3.05 1.90
C GLU A 270 -18.03 -4.01 2.90
N ILE A 271 -17.17 -3.50 3.78
CA ILE A 271 -16.56 -4.30 4.85
C ILE A 271 -17.65 -4.84 5.79
N SER A 272 -18.62 -4.01 6.18
CA SER A 272 -19.75 -4.39 7.05
C SER A 272 -20.70 -5.40 6.42
N GLN A 273 -20.73 -5.49 5.09
CA GLN A 273 -21.48 -6.51 4.35
C GLN A 273 -20.72 -7.86 4.26
N GLY A 274 -19.48 -7.91 4.77
CA GLY A 274 -18.65 -9.10 4.73
C GLY A 274 -18.03 -9.38 3.37
N ILE A 275 -17.99 -8.42 2.44
CA ILE A 275 -17.48 -8.64 1.08
C ILE A 275 -16.01 -9.12 1.10
N PRO A 276 -15.04 -8.37 1.65
CA PRO A 276 -13.65 -8.83 1.70
C PRO A 276 -13.50 -10.14 2.48
N HIS A 277 -14.25 -10.30 3.58
CA HIS A 277 -14.19 -11.49 4.43
C HIS A 277 -14.47 -12.79 3.68
N LYS A 278 -15.41 -12.79 2.72
CA LYS A 278 -15.70 -13.97 1.90
C LYS A 278 -14.47 -14.41 1.10
N HIS A 279 -13.72 -13.47 0.55
CA HIS A 279 -12.50 -13.77 -0.20
C HIS A 279 -11.41 -14.31 0.74
N LEU A 280 -11.17 -13.65 1.87
CA LEU A 280 -10.12 -14.03 2.81
C LEU A 280 -10.40 -15.41 3.44
N THR A 281 -11.62 -15.65 3.91
CA THR A 281 -11.98 -16.91 4.57
C THR A 281 -11.98 -18.10 3.61
N SER A 282 -12.32 -17.87 2.34
CA SER A 282 -12.18 -18.86 1.27
C SER A 282 -10.71 -19.22 1.06
N LYS A 283 -9.81 -18.22 1.01
CA LYS A 283 -8.38 -18.46 0.88
C LYS A 283 -7.78 -19.21 2.07
N ILE A 284 -8.22 -18.87 3.29
CA ILE A 284 -7.75 -19.55 4.52
C ILE A 284 -8.16 -21.03 4.55
N ASN A 285 -9.25 -21.44 3.89
CA ASN A 285 -9.60 -22.87 3.79
C ASN A 285 -8.65 -23.67 2.89
N LEU A 286 -7.79 -22.99 2.12
CA LEU A 286 -6.84 -23.61 1.19
C LEU A 286 -5.41 -23.58 1.73
N LEU A 287 -5.18 -22.99 2.91
CA LEU A 287 -3.90 -22.95 3.61
C LEU A 287 -3.85 -24.10 4.62
#